data_AF-G2GCD9-F1
#
_entry.id   AF-G2GCD9-F1
#
_cell.length_a   1.000
_cell.length_b   1.000
_cell.length_c   1.000
_cell.angle_alpha   90.00
_cell.angle_beta   90.00
_cell.angle_gamma   90.00
#
_symmetry.space_group_name_H-M   'P 1'
#
loop_
_entity.id
_entity.type
_entity.pdbx_description
1 polymer ?
#
loop_
_entity_poly.entity_id
_entity_poly.type
_entity_poly.pdbx_seq_one_letter_code
_entity_poly.pdbx_strand_id
1 'polypeptide(L)'
;MKFTSDPVLRKIALEAAQQVTTDTGRIYQDELLEALCERLAPRKELLGLVIKKAGQAMMRDLGERHSPRRHRTTDGLYHPKSIMKLGNGIWVWMKDSTATDMTEWGRISSRNFVRTATAEAHKQDYVGSRSDAYRENPHCERLSMLEESVFGYQQESFDDLGYDFSTA
;
A
#
# COMPACT_ATOMS: atom_id res chain seq x y z
N MET A 1 3.76 -21.77 -14.13
CA MET A 1 2.58 -21.30 -13.37
C MET A 1 2.79 -19.83 -13.02
N LYS A 2 2.09 -18.90 -13.69
CA LYS A 2 2.18 -17.45 -13.39
C LYS A 2 1.20 -17.12 -12.25
N PHE A 3 1.61 -17.40 -11.00
CA PHE A 3 0.79 -17.14 -9.81
C PHE A 3 0.42 -15.65 -9.63
N THR A 4 1.19 -14.72 -10.22
CA THR A 4 1.04 -13.26 -10.09
C THR A 4 -0.08 -12.66 -10.95
N SER A 5 -0.73 -13.47 -11.79
CA SER A 5 -1.74 -12.99 -12.76
C SER A 5 -3.17 -13.40 -12.43
N ASP A 6 -3.39 -14.25 -11.42
CA ASP A 6 -4.70 -14.83 -11.11
C ASP A 6 -5.55 -13.86 -10.24
N PRO A 7 -6.71 -13.38 -10.74
CA PRO A 7 -7.62 -12.53 -9.97
C PRO A 7 -8.08 -13.13 -8.63
N VAL A 8 -8.23 -14.46 -8.56
CA VAL A 8 -8.64 -15.16 -7.34
C VAL A 8 -7.53 -15.06 -6.28
N LEU A 9 -6.28 -15.27 -6.67
CA LEU A 9 -5.14 -15.12 -5.77
C LEU A 9 -4.97 -13.67 -5.30
N ARG A 10 -5.23 -12.70 -6.17
CA ARG A 10 -5.22 -11.27 -5.78
C ARG A 10 -6.29 -10.94 -4.76
N LYS A 11 -7.52 -11.43 -4.98
CA LYS A 11 -8.61 -11.26 -4.02
C LYS A 11 -8.25 -11.87 -2.67
N ILE A 12 -7.72 -13.09 -2.67
CA ILE A 12 -7.22 -13.76 -1.46
C ILE A 12 -6.15 -12.91 -0.75
N ALA A 13 -5.19 -12.35 -1.50
CA ALA A 13 -4.14 -11.53 -0.91
C ALA A 13 -4.66 -10.22 -0.30
N LEU A 14 -5.61 -9.57 -0.97
CA LEU A 14 -6.25 -8.37 -0.46
C LEU A 14 -7.09 -8.64 0.79
N GLU A 15 -7.88 -9.73 0.78
CA GLU A 15 -8.67 -10.15 1.96
C GLU A 15 -7.77 -10.54 3.13
N ALA A 16 -6.64 -11.21 2.87
CA ALA A 16 -5.63 -11.51 3.88
C ALA A 16 -5.05 -10.23 4.48
N ALA A 17 -4.66 -9.28 3.63
CA ALA A 17 -4.17 -7.98 4.08
C ALA A 17 -5.20 -7.22 4.92
N GLN A 18 -6.47 -7.18 4.48
CA GLN A 18 -7.55 -6.56 5.24
C GLN A 18 -7.78 -7.23 6.60
N GLN A 19 -7.71 -8.57 6.67
CA GLN A 19 -7.86 -9.28 7.94
C GLN A 19 -6.73 -8.97 8.93
N VAL A 20 -5.47 -8.95 8.48
CA VAL A 20 -4.32 -8.70 9.36
C VAL A 20 -4.06 -7.21 9.57
N THR A 21 -4.86 -6.34 8.96
CA THR A 21 -4.74 -4.89 9.17
C THR A 21 -5.17 -4.56 10.59
N THR A 22 -4.26 -3.94 11.34
CA THR A 22 -4.56 -3.42 12.69
C THR A 22 -5.56 -2.28 12.66
N ASP A 23 -6.12 -1.93 13.81
CA ASP A 23 -6.96 -0.73 14.02
C ASP A 23 -6.29 0.57 13.54
N THR A 24 -4.96 0.61 13.54
CA THR A 24 -4.18 1.74 13.02
C THR A 24 -3.86 1.68 11.53
N GLY A 25 -4.39 0.69 10.80
CA GLY A 25 -4.17 0.53 9.36
C GLY A 25 -2.83 -0.12 8.99
N ARG A 26 -2.09 -0.63 9.98
CA ARG A 26 -0.78 -1.28 9.76
C ARG A 26 -0.94 -2.76 9.41
N ILE A 27 -0.08 -3.21 8.52
CA ILE A 27 0.07 -4.59 8.07
C ILE A 27 1.51 -5.02 8.35
N TYR A 28 1.71 -6.02 9.21
CA TYR A 28 3.02 -6.62 9.44
C TYR A 28 3.26 -7.72 8.41
N GLN A 29 4.39 -7.68 7.69
CA GLN A 29 4.68 -8.63 6.60
C GLN A 29 4.73 -10.08 7.08
N ASP A 30 5.22 -10.34 8.28
CA ASP A 30 5.29 -11.70 8.83
C ASP A 30 3.90 -12.27 9.08
N GLU A 31 3.00 -11.48 9.69
CA GLU A 31 1.59 -11.86 9.93
C GLU A 31 0.83 -12.03 8.60
N LEU A 32 1.05 -11.14 7.64
CA LEU A 32 0.47 -11.26 6.30
C LEU A 32 0.96 -12.55 5.60
N LEU A 33 2.25 -12.86 5.69
CA LEU A 33 2.80 -14.06 5.08
C LEU A 33 2.23 -15.33 5.73
N GLU A 34 2.10 -15.36 7.06
CA GLU A 34 1.46 -16.45 7.78
C GLU A 34 0.00 -16.63 7.33
N ALA A 35 -0.79 -15.56 7.34
CA ALA A 35 -2.19 -15.57 6.91
C ALA A 35 -2.38 -15.98 5.44
N LEU A 36 -1.41 -15.69 4.58
CA LEU A 36 -1.38 -16.17 3.19
C LEU A 36 -1.06 -17.67 3.12
N CYS A 37 -0.09 -18.14 3.90
CA CYS A 37 0.28 -19.55 3.94
C CYS A 37 -0.86 -20.43 4.47
N GLU A 38 -1.57 -19.99 5.51
CA GLU A 38 -2.74 -20.68 6.06
C GLU A 38 -3.85 -20.86 5.03
N ARG A 39 -4.13 -19.81 4.23
CA ARG A 39 -5.14 -19.88 3.16
C ARG A 39 -4.73 -20.76 1.98
N LEU A 40 -3.43 -20.93 1.77
CA LEU A 40 -2.89 -21.79 0.73
C LEU A 40 -2.75 -23.26 1.18
N ALA A 41 -2.67 -23.53 2.49
CA ALA A 41 -2.46 -24.84 3.07
C ALA A 41 -3.52 -25.91 2.72
N PRO A 42 -4.83 -25.60 2.57
CA PRO A 42 -5.85 -26.58 2.16
C PRO A 42 -5.63 -27.16 0.76
N ARG A 43 -4.72 -26.59 -0.04
CA ARG A 43 -4.38 -27.09 -1.39
C ARG A 43 -3.43 -28.29 -1.24
N LYS A 44 -4.03 -29.49 -1.17
CA LYS A 44 -3.42 -30.81 -0.89
C LYS A 44 -2.16 -31.19 -1.72
N GLU A 45 -1.82 -30.42 -2.75
CA GLU A 45 -0.75 -30.73 -3.71
C GLU A 45 0.56 -29.96 -3.44
N LEU A 46 0.57 -28.99 -2.52
CA LEU A 46 1.72 -28.10 -2.33
C LEU A 46 2.57 -28.50 -1.10
N LEU A 47 3.86 -28.77 -1.32
CA LEU A 47 4.84 -28.89 -0.24
C LEU A 47 4.93 -27.55 0.54
N GLY A 48 5.16 -27.59 1.85
CA GLY A 48 5.20 -26.38 2.70
C GLY A 48 6.15 -25.28 2.20
N LEU A 49 7.29 -25.65 1.58
CA LEU A 49 8.20 -24.70 0.95
C LEU A 49 7.59 -23.98 -0.27
N VAL A 50 6.76 -24.68 -1.05
CA VAL A 50 6.06 -24.13 -2.21
C VAL A 50 4.98 -23.17 -1.75
N ILE A 51 4.25 -23.51 -0.67
CA ILE A 51 3.25 -22.62 -0.05
C ILE A 51 3.91 -21.32 0.41
N LYS A 52 5.03 -21.40 1.14
CA LYS A 52 5.75 -20.20 1.60
C LYS A 52 6.21 -19.32 0.44
N LYS A 53 6.78 -19.91 -0.62
CA LYS A 53 7.18 -19.15 -1.82
C LYS A 53 5.99 -18.51 -2.53
N ALA A 54 4.87 -19.21 -2.61
CA ALA A 54 3.64 -18.66 -3.19
C ALA A 54 3.11 -17.49 -2.36
N GLY A 55 3.06 -17.62 -1.03
CA GLY A 55 2.68 -16.54 -0.12
C GLY A 55 3.58 -15.31 -0.26
N GLN A 56 4.90 -15.49 -0.32
CA GLN A 56 5.86 -14.40 -0.57
C GLN A 56 5.62 -13.70 -1.92
N ALA A 57 5.34 -14.47 -2.98
CA ALA A 57 5.06 -13.91 -4.30
C ALA A 57 3.74 -13.11 -4.31
N MET A 58 2.70 -13.60 -3.62
CA MET A 58 1.41 -12.92 -3.47
C MET A 58 1.55 -11.62 -2.66
N MET A 59 2.28 -11.66 -1.55
CA MET A 59 2.58 -10.48 -0.74
C MET A 59 3.31 -9.42 -1.59
N ARG A 60 4.34 -9.81 -2.36
CA ARG A 60 5.06 -8.90 -3.24
C ARG A 60 4.16 -8.26 -4.29
N ASP A 61 3.35 -9.06 -5.00
CA ASP A 61 2.41 -8.56 -6.02
C ASP A 61 1.39 -7.58 -5.42
N LEU A 62 0.83 -7.89 -4.25
CA LEU A 62 -0.04 -6.97 -3.51
C LEU A 62 0.65 -5.63 -3.26
N GLY A 63 1.86 -5.67 -2.68
CA GLY A 63 2.61 -4.46 -2.39
C GLY A 63 2.98 -3.64 -3.63
N GLU A 64 3.25 -4.27 -4.78
CA GLU A 64 3.57 -3.59 -6.05
C GLU A 64 2.33 -2.95 -6.72
N ARG A 65 1.18 -3.63 -6.66
CA ARG A 65 -0.09 -3.13 -7.21
C ARG A 65 -0.64 -1.97 -6.41
N HIS A 66 -0.57 -2.08 -5.10
CA HIS A 66 -1.03 -1.04 -4.19
C HIS A 66 0.06 -0.01 -3.87
N SER A 67 1.21 -0.03 -4.54
CA SER A 67 2.20 1.04 -4.36
C SER A 67 1.62 2.39 -4.78
N PRO A 68 1.84 3.48 -4.02
CA PRO A 68 1.40 4.83 -4.40
C PRO A 68 1.96 5.21 -5.77
N ARG A 69 1.08 5.68 -6.65
CA ARG A 69 1.42 6.13 -8.00
C ARG A 69 0.84 7.52 -8.22
N ARG A 70 1.45 8.27 -9.13
CA ARG A 70 0.93 9.58 -9.52
C ARG A 70 -0.43 9.39 -10.17
N HIS A 71 -1.45 9.98 -9.58
CA HIS A 71 -2.77 10.06 -10.18
C HIS A 71 -2.80 11.21 -11.19
N ARG A 72 -3.36 10.95 -12.37
CA ARG A 72 -3.42 11.95 -13.46
C ARG A 72 -4.34 13.11 -13.12
N THR A 73 -5.37 12.89 -12.29
CA THR A 73 -6.42 13.86 -11.99
C THR A 73 -6.08 14.75 -10.79
N THR A 74 -5.45 14.21 -9.75
CA THR A 74 -5.15 14.94 -8.50
C THR A 74 -3.71 15.43 -8.39
N ASP A 75 -2.86 15.10 -9.36
CA ASP A 75 -1.40 15.31 -9.35
C ASP A 75 -0.67 14.80 -8.07
N GLY A 76 -1.37 14.00 -7.26
CA GLY A 76 -0.91 13.49 -5.98
C GLY A 76 -0.53 12.02 -6.03
N LEU A 77 0.08 11.54 -4.94
CA LEU A 77 0.35 10.11 -4.72
C LEU A 77 -0.73 9.44 -3.87
N TYR A 78 -1.66 10.22 -3.32
CA TYR A 78 -2.68 9.70 -2.41
C TYR A 78 -3.71 8.86 -3.12
N HIS A 79 -3.96 7.68 -2.55
CA HIS A 79 -5.18 6.93 -2.77
C HIS A 79 -5.45 6.08 -1.53
N PRO A 80 -6.69 6.00 -1.02
CA PRO A 80 -6.99 5.37 0.26
C PRO A 80 -6.62 3.88 0.33
N LYS A 81 -6.64 3.18 -0.81
CA LYS A 81 -6.26 1.76 -0.92
C LYS A 81 -4.80 1.54 -1.34
N SER A 82 -3.98 2.59 -1.42
CA SER A 82 -2.55 2.43 -1.64
C SER A 82 -1.84 2.09 -0.33
N ILE A 83 -0.71 1.42 -0.41
CA ILE A 83 0.09 0.92 0.72
C ILE A 83 1.44 1.63 0.75
N MET A 84 1.69 2.38 1.82
CA MET A 84 3.01 2.89 2.14
C MET A 84 3.85 1.79 2.76
N LYS A 85 4.98 1.48 2.12
CA LYS A 85 5.97 0.52 2.64
C LYS A 85 6.94 1.25 3.57
N LEU A 86 6.81 1.01 4.87
CA LEU A 86 7.70 1.54 5.89
C LEU A 86 8.89 0.59 6.09
N GLY A 87 9.74 0.89 7.07
CA GLY A 87 10.87 0.06 7.45
C GLY A 87 10.41 -1.19 8.21
N ASN A 88 11.36 -2.09 8.47
CA ASN A 88 11.18 -3.23 9.39
C ASN A 88 9.99 -4.16 9.08
N GLY A 89 9.61 -4.29 7.81
CA GLY A 89 8.51 -5.17 7.42
C GLY A 89 7.11 -4.62 7.70
N ILE A 90 6.98 -3.32 7.98
CA ILE A 90 5.69 -2.67 8.26
C ILE A 90 5.16 -1.99 7.00
N TRP A 91 3.90 -2.26 6.67
CA TRP A 91 3.13 -1.57 5.64
C TRP A 91 1.97 -0.83 6.31
N VAL A 92 1.50 0.26 5.70
CA VAL A 92 0.33 1.00 6.17
C VAL A 92 -0.54 1.44 5.00
N TRP A 93 -1.85 1.31 5.11
CA TRP A 93 -2.76 1.89 4.12
C TRP A 93 -2.62 3.42 4.16
N MET A 94 -2.53 4.06 3.00
CA MET A 94 -2.32 5.51 2.92
C MET A 94 -3.39 6.27 3.69
N LYS A 95 -4.67 5.88 3.59
CA LYS A 95 -5.77 6.53 4.34
C LYS A 95 -5.50 6.60 5.85
N ASP A 96 -4.86 5.57 6.41
CA ASP A 96 -4.63 5.42 7.85
C ASP A 96 -3.23 5.91 8.26
N SER A 97 -2.40 6.31 7.32
CA SER A 97 -1.04 6.77 7.65
C SER A 97 -1.06 8.04 8.49
N THR A 98 -0.11 8.15 9.41
CA THR A 98 0.08 9.28 10.31
C THR A 98 1.24 10.17 9.85
N ALA A 99 1.44 11.32 10.52
CA ALA A 99 2.59 12.20 10.28
C ALA A 99 3.95 11.47 10.44
N THR A 100 4.05 10.56 11.41
CA THR A 100 5.25 9.76 11.65
C THR A 100 5.50 8.78 10.52
N ASP A 101 4.44 8.11 10.05
CA ASP A 101 4.54 7.17 8.91
C ASP A 101 4.93 7.90 7.62
N MET A 102 4.45 9.13 7.41
CA MET A 102 4.84 9.98 6.29
C MET A 102 6.33 10.35 6.33
N THR A 103 6.84 10.68 7.52
CA THR A 103 8.26 11.00 7.74
C THR A 103 9.14 9.79 7.45
N GLU A 104 8.76 8.61 7.95
CA GLU A 104 9.46 7.36 7.63
C GLU A 104 9.36 7.03 6.12
N TRP A 105 8.18 7.30 5.56
CA TRP A 105 7.81 7.40 4.14
C TRP A 105 8.93 7.96 3.26
N GLY A 106 9.22 9.22 3.56
CA GLY A 106 10.23 10.05 2.92
C GLY A 106 11.64 9.57 3.18
N ARG A 107 11.98 9.21 4.43
CA ARG A 107 13.34 8.77 4.80
C ARG A 107 13.80 7.56 3.98
N ILE A 108 12.91 6.59 3.75
CA ILE A 108 13.21 5.38 2.96
C ILE A 108 13.38 5.74 1.48
N SER A 109 12.59 6.67 0.96
CA SER A 109 12.70 7.18 -0.41
C SER A 109 14.02 7.89 -0.66
N SER A 110 14.46 8.76 0.25
CA SER A 110 15.72 9.49 0.12
C SER A 110 16.93 8.54 0.03
N ARG A 111 16.88 7.40 0.74
CA ARG A 111 17.93 6.36 0.65
C ARG A 111 18.00 5.68 -0.73
N ASN A 112 16.90 5.63 -1.47
CA ASN A 112 16.81 5.00 -2.79
C ASN A 112 17.03 5.98 -3.95
N PHE A 113 17.06 7.30 -3.68
CA PHE A 113 17.14 8.38 -4.66
C PHE A 113 18.30 8.24 -5.66
N VAL A 114 19.45 7.69 -5.25
CA VAL A 114 20.64 7.53 -6.10
C VAL A 114 20.39 6.66 -7.34
N ARG A 115 19.34 5.82 -7.36
CA ARG A 115 19.02 4.93 -8.50
C ARG A 115 17.84 5.40 -9.36
N THR A 116 17.02 6.35 -8.89
CA THR A 116 15.71 6.66 -9.51
C THR A 116 15.27 8.13 -9.30
N ALA A 117 16.10 9.08 -9.72
CA ALA A 117 15.99 10.50 -9.35
C ALA A 117 14.59 11.14 -9.55
N THR A 118 13.92 10.92 -10.69
CA THR A 118 12.68 11.66 -11.00
C THR A 118 11.45 11.18 -10.23
N ALA A 119 11.24 9.86 -10.12
CA ALA A 119 10.09 9.31 -9.39
C ALA A 119 10.22 9.57 -7.88
N GLU A 120 11.45 9.54 -7.36
CA GLU A 120 11.72 9.82 -5.97
C GLU A 120 11.60 11.33 -5.66
N ALA A 121 11.90 12.23 -6.62
CA ALA A 121 11.69 13.67 -6.44
C ALA A 121 10.21 14.03 -6.17
N HIS A 122 9.28 13.55 -7.01
CA HIS A 122 7.84 13.79 -6.79
C HIS A 122 7.36 13.23 -5.44
N LYS A 123 7.92 12.10 -5.01
CA LYS A 123 7.62 11.52 -3.71
C LYS A 123 8.13 12.39 -2.56
N GLN A 124 9.33 12.96 -2.68
CA GLN A 124 9.86 13.89 -1.68
C GLN A 124 9.02 15.17 -1.62
N ASP A 125 8.61 15.72 -2.76
CA ASP A 125 7.74 16.91 -2.81
C ASP A 125 6.38 16.63 -2.15
N TYR A 126 5.78 15.48 -2.46
CA TYR A 126 4.54 15.03 -1.83
C TYR A 126 4.70 14.87 -0.30
N VAL A 127 5.77 14.21 0.15
CA VAL A 127 6.07 14.03 1.58
C VAL A 127 6.27 15.39 2.27
N GLY A 128 7.01 16.31 1.65
CA GLY A 128 7.24 17.65 2.19
C GLY A 128 5.93 18.41 2.40
N SER A 129 5.13 18.51 1.34
CA SER A 129 3.82 19.16 1.36
C SER A 129 2.88 18.58 2.43
N ARG A 130 2.80 17.25 2.57
CA ARG A 130 1.92 16.61 3.57
C ARG A 130 2.48 16.77 4.99
N SER A 131 3.81 16.75 5.15
CA SER A 131 4.45 16.96 6.45
C SER A 131 4.23 18.37 6.98
N ASP A 132 4.26 19.39 6.10
CA ASP A 132 3.94 20.77 6.45
C ASP A 132 2.46 20.89 6.83
N ALA A 133 1.56 20.31 6.03
CA ALA A 133 0.13 20.34 6.29
C ALA A 133 -0.27 19.63 7.60
N TYR A 134 0.40 18.54 7.99
CA TYR A 134 0.23 17.94 9.33
C TYR A 134 0.64 18.88 10.47
N ARG A 135 1.70 19.67 10.29
CA ARG A 135 2.15 20.65 11.30
C ARG A 135 1.15 21.80 11.45
N GLU A 136 0.54 22.23 10.34
CA GLU A 136 -0.48 23.28 10.33
C GLU A 136 -1.85 22.78 10.83
N ASN A 137 -2.13 21.47 10.69
CA ASN A 137 -3.42 20.86 11.03
C ASN A 137 -3.24 19.68 12.01
N PRO A 138 -2.85 19.94 13.28
CA PRO A 138 -2.53 18.88 14.24
C PRO A 138 -3.73 18.02 14.67
N HIS A 139 -4.95 18.46 14.36
CA HIS A 139 -6.18 17.69 14.59
C HIS A 139 -6.41 16.60 13.52
N CYS A 140 -5.72 16.68 12.38
CA CYS A 140 -5.75 15.63 11.36
C CYS A 140 -4.81 14.49 11.77
N GLU A 141 -5.33 13.48 12.46
CA GLU A 141 -4.52 12.33 12.91
C GLU A 141 -4.14 11.38 11.77
N ARG A 142 -4.93 11.37 10.69
CA ARG A 142 -4.82 10.43 9.56
C ARG A 142 -4.74 11.17 8.24
N LEU A 143 -4.03 10.59 7.29
CA LEU A 143 -3.80 11.21 5.99
C LEU A 143 -5.11 11.38 5.21
N SER A 144 -6.09 10.49 5.36
CA SER A 144 -7.38 10.68 4.70
C SER A 144 -8.06 11.99 5.11
N MET A 145 -8.05 12.32 6.40
CA MET A 145 -8.61 13.57 6.90
C MET A 145 -7.88 14.77 6.30
N LEU A 146 -6.55 14.70 6.24
CA LEU A 146 -5.72 15.77 5.68
C LEU A 146 -5.98 15.95 4.17
N GLU A 147 -6.03 14.86 3.43
CA GLU A 147 -6.26 14.88 1.98
C GLU A 147 -7.65 15.41 1.64
N GLU A 148 -8.68 15.02 2.39
CA GLU A 148 -10.06 15.48 2.19
C GLU A 148 -10.24 16.96 2.60
N SER A 149 -9.71 17.35 3.76
CA SER A 149 -9.96 18.70 4.33
C SER A 149 -9.03 19.79 3.82
N VAL A 150 -7.75 19.48 3.56
CA VAL A 150 -6.74 20.47 3.16
C VAL A 150 -6.46 20.42 1.66
N PHE A 151 -6.34 19.21 1.10
CA PHE A 151 -5.99 19.02 -0.31
C PHE A 151 -7.20 18.79 -1.22
N GLY A 152 -8.43 18.80 -0.66
CA GLY A 152 -9.67 18.69 -1.41
C GLY A 152 -9.83 17.37 -2.16
N TYR A 153 -9.17 16.29 -1.69
CA TYR A 153 -9.31 14.98 -2.29
C TYR A 153 -10.78 14.54 -2.21
N GLN A 154 -11.37 14.34 -3.38
CA GLN A 154 -12.67 13.70 -3.52
C GLN A 154 -12.44 12.36 -4.21
N GLN A 155 -13.02 11.31 -3.65
CA GLN A 155 -12.95 10.01 -4.29
C GLN A 155 -13.74 10.06 -5.60
N GLU A 156 -13.03 10.11 -6.73
CA GLU A 156 -13.65 9.95 -8.05
C GLU A 156 -14.37 8.60 -8.11
N SER A 157 -15.57 8.58 -8.70
CA SER A 157 -16.42 7.40 -8.82
C SER A 157 -15.66 6.22 -9.44
N PHE A 158 -16.03 5.01 -9.00
CA PHE A 158 -15.37 3.69 -9.10
C PHE A 158 -14.65 3.24 -10.39
N ASP A 159 -14.70 3.98 -11.51
CA ASP A 159 -14.29 3.47 -12.83
C ASP A 159 -12.89 3.88 -13.30
N ASP A 160 -12.25 4.92 -12.74
CA ASP A 160 -11.02 5.47 -13.35
C ASP A 160 -9.71 4.89 -12.79
N LEU A 161 -9.82 3.77 -12.06
CA LEU A 161 -8.71 3.31 -11.23
C LEU A 161 -7.69 2.40 -11.90
N GLY A 162 -7.92 1.90 -13.13
CA GLY A 162 -6.96 1.03 -13.82
C GLY A 162 -6.51 -0.22 -13.03
N TYR A 163 -7.14 -0.49 -11.89
CA TYR A 163 -7.21 -1.80 -11.27
C TYR A 163 -8.21 -2.53 -12.14
N ASP A 164 -7.74 -3.39 -13.04
CA ASP A 164 -8.59 -4.31 -13.78
C ASP A 164 -9.45 -5.09 -12.78
N PHE A 165 -10.62 -4.55 -12.46
CA PHE A 165 -11.82 -5.34 -12.30
C PHE A 165 -12.12 -5.85 -13.70
N SER A 166 -11.33 -6.85 -14.12
CA SER A 166 -11.69 -7.61 -15.30
C SER A 166 -13.10 -8.12 -15.01
N THR A 167 -14.02 -7.55 -15.76
CA THR A 167 -15.44 -7.81 -15.81
C THR A 167 -15.72 -9.30 -15.87
N ALA A 168 -16.84 -9.65 -15.24
CA ALA A 168 -17.62 -10.89 -15.28
C ALA A 168 -17.23 -11.94 -16.34
#